data_AF-G2J4Z9-F1
#
_entry.id   AF-G2J4Z9-F1
#
_cell.length_a   1.000
_cell.length_b   1.000
_cell.length_c   1.000
_cell.angle_alpha   90.00
_cell.angle_beta   90.00
_cell.angle_gamma   90.00
#
_symmetry.space_group_name_H-M   'P 1'
#
loop_
_entity.id
_entity.type
_entity.pdbx_description
1 polymer ?
#
loop_
_entity_poly.entity_id
_entity_poly.type
_entity_poly.pdbx_seq_one_letter_code
_entity_poly.pdbx_strand_id
1 'polypeptide(L)'
;MMRPYPPNSAEAIARLLAMFLVTDGEMDHHEIEALEELNAYEVLGLGRKQFMDVLISYCDDISDEADEQDGTIHLIDKQRIDNLLTDVTDRSRRILACALAIDVTKSDGQISDPEMALLRYMMDSWEITLEDIENEFVRQ
;
A
#
# COMPACT_ATOMS: atom_id res chain seq x y z
N MET A 1 15.50 8.35 6.39
CA MET A 1 15.84 7.17 5.55
C MET A 1 14.81 6.12 5.87
N MET A 2 14.09 5.63 4.86
CA MET A 2 13.00 4.68 5.08
C MET A 2 13.42 3.45 5.87
N ARG A 3 12.54 2.99 6.76
CA ARG A 3 12.78 1.77 7.53
C ARG A 3 12.84 0.54 6.60
N PRO A 4 13.91 -0.27 6.64
CA PRO A 4 14.00 -1.46 5.81
C PRO A 4 13.15 -2.60 6.41
N TYR A 5 12.43 -3.30 5.54
CA TYR A 5 11.77 -4.56 5.84
C TYR A 5 12.36 -5.68 4.97
N PRO A 6 12.40 -6.94 5.45
CA PRO A 6 12.85 -8.04 4.61
C PRO A 6 11.99 -8.13 3.33
N PRO A 7 12.59 -8.42 2.16
CA PRO A 7 11.83 -8.61 0.94
C PRO A 7 10.74 -9.67 1.13
N ASN A 8 9.56 -9.42 0.56
CA ASN A 8 8.38 -10.27 0.70
C ASN A 8 7.90 -10.44 2.14
N SER A 9 8.32 -9.64 3.11
CA SER A 9 7.75 -9.74 4.46
C SER A 9 6.31 -9.20 4.48
N ALA A 10 5.58 -9.55 5.53
CA ALA A 10 4.24 -9.00 5.73
C ALA A 10 4.28 -7.48 5.92
N GLU A 11 5.31 -6.96 6.59
CA GLU A 11 5.55 -5.53 6.76
C GLU A 11 5.89 -4.82 5.45
N ALA A 12 6.60 -5.48 4.52
CA ALA A 12 6.87 -4.91 3.20
C ALA A 12 5.57 -4.68 2.42
N ILE A 13 4.62 -5.62 2.49
CA ILE A 13 3.28 -5.48 1.87
C ILE A 13 2.46 -4.44 2.63
N ALA A 14 2.47 -4.47 3.97
CA ALA A 14 1.77 -3.48 4.79
C ALA A 14 2.24 -2.05 4.51
N ARG A 15 3.53 -1.86 4.24
CA ARG A 15 4.09 -0.55 3.85
C ARG A 15 3.57 -0.08 2.49
N LEU A 16 3.30 -0.99 1.55
CA LEU A 16 2.64 -0.61 0.29
C LEU A 16 1.19 -0.18 0.54
N LEU A 17 0.46 -0.86 1.42
CA LEU A 17 -0.90 -0.44 1.78
C LEU A 17 -0.90 0.90 2.52
N ALA A 18 0.07 1.12 3.41
CA ALA A 18 0.28 2.42 4.06
C ALA A 18 0.54 3.53 3.05
N MET A 19 1.28 3.25 1.97
CA MET A 19 1.46 4.19 0.87
C MET A 19 0.12 4.56 0.21
N PHE A 20 -0.75 3.58 -0.11
CA PHE A 20 -2.08 3.85 -0.68
C PHE A 20 -2.93 4.73 0.22
N LEU A 21 -3.05 4.38 1.50
CA LEU A 21 -3.84 5.12 2.51
C LEU A 21 -3.40 6.57 2.74
N VAL A 22 -2.23 6.95 2.23
CA VAL A 22 -1.65 8.29 2.41
C VAL A 22 -1.51 9.01 1.06
N THR A 23 -1.86 8.36 -0.06
CA THR A 23 -1.54 8.86 -1.42
C THR A 23 -2.34 10.09 -1.81
N ASP A 24 -3.60 10.20 -1.39
CA ASP A 24 -4.44 11.37 -1.63
C ASP A 24 -4.33 12.44 -0.52
N GLY A 25 -3.69 12.09 0.60
CA GLY A 25 -3.51 12.94 1.78
C GLY A 25 -4.72 13.00 2.70
N GLU A 26 -5.78 12.22 2.43
CA GLU A 26 -7.03 12.21 3.18
C GLU A 26 -7.35 10.80 3.68
N MET A 27 -6.62 10.34 4.69
CA MET A 27 -6.97 9.09 5.36
C MET A 27 -8.25 9.27 6.19
N ASP A 28 -9.30 8.55 5.82
CA ASP A 28 -10.60 8.65 6.47
C ASP A 28 -10.88 7.47 7.43
N HIS A 29 -12.01 7.53 8.14
CA HIS A 29 -12.36 6.47 9.09
C HIS A 29 -12.76 5.16 8.39
N HIS A 30 -13.38 5.24 7.21
CA HIS A 30 -13.89 4.10 6.46
C HIS A 30 -12.75 3.25 5.91
N GLU A 31 -11.65 3.85 5.45
CA GLU A 31 -10.50 3.10 4.99
C GLU A 31 -9.83 2.29 6.11
N ILE A 32 -9.76 2.87 7.31
CA ILE A 32 -9.23 2.19 8.50
C ILE A 32 -10.18 1.11 9.00
N GLU A 33 -11.50 1.33 8.92
CA GLU A 33 -12.51 0.31 9.22
C GLU A 33 -12.48 -0.82 8.18
N ALA A 34 -12.27 -0.52 6.91
CA ALA A 34 -12.18 -1.50 5.84
C ALA A 34 -11.04 -2.50 6.05
N LEU A 35 -9.90 -2.05 6.60
CA LEU A 35 -8.82 -2.97 7.00
C LEU A 35 -9.27 -4.04 8.01
N GLU A 36 -10.18 -3.70 8.92
CA GLU A 36 -10.78 -4.65 9.87
C GLU A 36 -11.81 -5.55 9.16
N GLU A 37 -12.74 -4.95 8.41
CA GLU A 37 -13.83 -5.69 7.76
C GLU A 37 -13.32 -6.72 6.74
N LEU A 38 -12.22 -6.40 6.06
CA LEU A 38 -11.54 -7.26 5.10
C LEU A 38 -10.61 -8.29 5.77
N ASN A 39 -10.49 -8.28 7.10
CA ASN A 39 -9.48 -9.04 7.85
C ASN A 39 -8.06 -8.85 7.27
N ALA A 40 -7.75 -7.64 6.77
CA ALA A 40 -6.53 -7.38 6.02
C ALA A 40 -5.29 -7.72 6.85
N TYR A 41 -5.33 -7.48 8.16
CA TYR A 41 -4.25 -7.83 9.08
C TYR A 41 -3.97 -9.35 9.09
N GLU A 42 -5.01 -10.18 9.20
CA GLU A 42 -4.87 -11.63 9.21
C GLU A 42 -4.38 -12.17 7.86
N VAL A 43 -4.91 -11.62 6.77
CA VAL A 43 -4.51 -11.96 5.39
C VAL A 43 -3.03 -11.64 5.17
N LEU A 44 -2.53 -10.52 5.71
CA LEU A 44 -1.10 -10.17 5.68
C LEU A 44 -0.25 -11.03 6.61
N GLY A 45 -0.85 -11.69 7.61
CA GLY A 45 -0.13 -12.38 8.68
C GLY A 45 0.44 -11.43 9.74
N LEU A 46 -0.19 -10.26 9.93
CA LEU A 46 0.18 -9.26 10.94
C LEU A 46 -0.93 -9.10 11.98
N GLY A 47 -0.57 -8.67 13.19
CA GLY A 47 -1.53 -8.08 14.11
C GLY A 47 -1.84 -6.62 13.74
N ARG A 48 -3.04 -6.13 14.06
CA ARG A 48 -3.44 -4.71 13.89
C ARG A 48 -2.37 -3.74 14.38
N LYS A 49 -1.81 -3.98 15.59
CA LYS A 49 -0.76 -3.12 16.15
C LYS A 49 0.49 -3.05 15.25
N GLN A 50 0.94 -4.19 14.72
CA GLN A 50 2.11 -4.21 13.85
C GLN A 50 1.85 -3.45 12.55
N PHE A 51 0.66 -3.58 11.98
CA PHE A 51 0.27 -2.77 10.82
C PHE A 51 0.28 -1.28 11.15
N MET A 52 -0.32 -0.88 12.27
CA MET A 52 -0.31 0.53 12.71
C MET A 52 1.11 1.06 12.92
N ASP A 53 2.01 0.25 13.49
CA ASP A 53 3.40 0.62 13.66
C ASP A 53 4.11 0.84 12.30
N VAL A 54 3.78 0.03 11.28
CA VAL A 54 4.27 0.20 9.90
C VAL A 54 3.71 1.48 9.28
N LEU A 55 2.40 1.72 9.43
CA LEU A 55 1.73 2.91 8.91
C LEU A 55 2.33 4.19 9.51
N ILE A 56 2.47 4.25 10.84
CA ILE A 56 3.10 5.39 11.52
C ILE A 56 4.53 5.57 11.06
N SER A 57 5.32 4.48 10.98
CA SER A 57 6.70 4.56 10.49
C SER A 57 6.77 5.11 9.06
N TYR A 58 5.81 4.74 8.19
CA TYR A 58 5.74 5.26 6.83
C TYR A 58 5.40 6.77 6.81
N CYS A 59 4.45 7.22 7.63
CA CYS A 59 4.12 8.64 7.77
C CYS A 59 5.31 9.47 8.30
N ASP A 60 6.07 8.92 9.24
CA ASP A 60 7.29 9.55 9.74
C ASP A 60 8.35 9.62 8.63
N ASP A 61 8.56 8.52 7.90
CA ASP A 61 9.53 8.44 6.80
C ASP A 61 9.27 9.49 5.70
N ILE A 62 8.01 9.66 5.27
CA ILE A 62 7.66 10.67 4.25
C ILE A 62 7.77 12.10 4.78
N SER A 63 7.51 12.31 6.07
CA SER A 63 7.63 13.62 6.72
C SER A 63 9.10 14.04 6.84
N ASP A 64 9.98 13.09 7.15
CA ASP A 64 11.44 13.29 7.18
C ASP A 64 12.03 13.58 5.78
N GLU A 65 11.33 13.19 4.71
CA GLU A 65 11.70 13.44 3.31
C GLU A 65 11.14 14.77 2.77
N ALA A 66 10.55 15.62 3.62
CA ALA A 66 10.07 16.94 3.22
C ALA A 66 11.20 17.82 2.64
N ASP A 67 10.87 18.62 1.62
CA ASP A 67 11.85 19.51 0.99
C ASP A 67 12.42 20.50 2.03
N GLU A 68 13.75 20.54 2.17
CA GLU A 68 14.42 21.39 3.15
C GLU A 68 14.20 22.90 2.92
N GLN A 69 13.82 23.31 1.70
CA GLN A 69 13.64 24.71 1.32
C GLN A 69 12.26 25.26 1.66
N ASP A 70 11.20 24.46 1.49
CA ASP A 70 9.82 24.92 1.67
C ASP A 70 8.95 24.03 2.58
N GLY A 71 9.47 22.90 3.05
CA GLY A 71 8.79 21.96 3.94
C GLY A 71 7.70 21.13 3.27
N THR A 72 7.64 21.10 1.93
CA THR A 72 6.63 20.34 1.19
C THR A 72 6.91 18.84 1.32
N ILE A 73 5.88 18.08 1.72
CA ILE A 73 5.91 16.62 1.72
C ILE A 73 5.43 16.12 0.35
N HIS A 74 6.30 15.43 -0.37
CA HIS A 74 5.93 14.74 -1.60
C HIS A 74 5.33 13.37 -1.28
N LEU A 75 4.01 13.26 -1.26
CA LEU A 75 3.29 11.99 -1.01
C LEU A 75 3.53 10.95 -2.13
N ILE A 76 3.68 11.44 -3.36
CA ILE A 76 3.97 10.64 -4.54
C ILE A 76 5.37 10.99 -5.01
N ASP A 77 6.34 10.15 -4.67
CA ASP A 77 7.70 10.18 -5.21
C ASP A 77 7.97 8.89 -5.99
N LYS A 78 8.33 9.02 -7.27
CA LYS A 78 8.51 7.87 -8.15
C LYS A 78 9.63 6.94 -7.68
N GLN A 79 10.76 7.51 -7.23
CA GLN A 79 11.91 6.72 -6.82
C GLN A 79 11.59 5.91 -5.55
N ARG A 80 10.85 6.52 -4.61
CA ARG A 80 10.33 5.85 -3.42
C ARG A 80 9.41 4.70 -3.82
N ILE A 81 8.42 4.96 -4.68
CA ILE A 81 7.49 3.92 -5.16
C ILE A 81 8.27 2.76 -5.79
N ASP A 82 9.20 3.04 -6.70
CA ASP A 82 10.02 2.02 -7.38
C ASP A 82 10.77 1.14 -6.36
N ASN A 83 11.39 1.77 -5.35
CA ASN A 83 12.10 1.03 -4.31
C ASN A 83 11.15 0.10 -3.52
N LEU A 84 9.98 0.60 -3.13
CA LEU A 84 8.99 -0.20 -2.41
C LEU A 84 8.49 -1.39 -3.24
N LEU A 85 8.29 -1.19 -4.55
CA LEU A 85 7.85 -2.25 -5.46
C LEU A 85 8.92 -3.33 -5.66
N THR A 86 10.21 -3.00 -5.52
CA THR A 86 11.30 -3.99 -5.61
C THR A 86 11.39 -4.92 -4.40
N ASP A 87 10.87 -4.49 -3.24
CA ASP A 87 10.86 -5.31 -2.02
C ASP A 87 9.83 -6.44 -2.07
N VAL A 88 8.90 -6.42 -3.05
CA VAL A 88 7.95 -7.51 -3.28
C VAL A 88 8.26 -8.20 -4.60
N THR A 89 8.83 -9.41 -4.52
CA THR A 89 9.24 -10.20 -5.69
C THR A 89 8.32 -11.38 -5.95
N ASP A 90 7.65 -11.90 -4.94
CA ASP A 90 6.77 -13.07 -5.07
C ASP A 90 5.47 -12.69 -5.76
N ARG A 91 5.12 -13.38 -6.85
CA ARG A 91 3.93 -13.04 -7.64
C ARG A 91 2.62 -13.10 -6.83
N SER A 92 2.46 -14.09 -5.97
CA SER A 92 1.27 -14.18 -5.10
C SER A 92 1.16 -12.99 -4.14
N ARG A 93 2.28 -12.50 -3.61
CA ARG A 93 2.30 -11.32 -2.72
C ARG A 93 2.01 -10.03 -3.47
N ARG A 94 2.48 -9.91 -4.72
CA ARG A 94 2.16 -8.78 -5.59
C ARG A 94 0.66 -8.73 -5.91
N ILE A 95 0.08 -9.89 -6.26
CA ILE A 95 -1.37 -10.01 -6.49
C ILE A 95 -2.12 -9.65 -5.21
N LEU A 96 -1.70 -10.17 -4.06
CA LEU A 96 -2.29 -9.85 -2.77
C LEU A 96 -2.21 -8.35 -2.44
N ALA A 97 -1.08 -7.71 -2.70
CA ALA A 97 -0.93 -6.26 -2.49
C ALA A 97 -1.89 -5.45 -3.37
N CYS A 98 -2.03 -5.80 -4.65
CA CYS A 98 -3.00 -5.17 -5.56
C CYS A 98 -4.44 -5.38 -5.10
N ALA A 99 -4.78 -6.61 -4.71
CA ALA A 99 -6.10 -6.98 -4.18
C ALA A 99 -6.48 -6.13 -2.96
N LEU A 100 -5.62 -6.14 -1.93
CA LEU A 100 -5.85 -5.37 -0.71
C LEU A 100 -5.89 -3.86 -0.97
N ALA A 101 -5.05 -3.33 -1.87
CA ALA A 101 -5.10 -1.93 -2.25
C ALA A 101 -6.45 -1.58 -2.90
N ILE A 102 -6.96 -2.41 -3.80
CA ILE A 102 -8.28 -2.20 -4.43
C ILE A 102 -9.40 -2.22 -3.38
N ASP A 103 -9.38 -3.18 -2.46
CA ASP A 103 -10.48 -3.35 -1.51
C ASP A 103 -10.50 -2.22 -0.47
N VAL A 104 -9.33 -1.78 0.00
CA VAL A 104 -9.19 -0.68 0.96
C VAL A 104 -9.58 0.66 0.33
N THR A 105 -9.05 0.96 -0.87
CA THR A 105 -9.32 2.23 -1.59
C THR A 105 -10.73 2.30 -2.20
N LYS A 106 -11.51 1.20 -2.20
CA LYS A 106 -12.92 1.20 -2.61
C LYS A 106 -13.90 1.21 -1.44
N SER A 107 -13.42 1.36 -0.20
CA SER A 107 -14.24 1.20 1.00
C SER A 107 -15.44 2.14 1.06
N ASP A 108 -15.30 3.37 0.56
CA ASP A 108 -16.36 4.38 0.45
C ASP A 108 -17.11 4.33 -0.90
N GLY A 109 -16.70 3.44 -1.80
CA GLY A 109 -17.24 3.26 -3.14
C GLY A 109 -16.55 4.06 -4.25
N GLN A 110 -15.48 4.81 -3.97
CA GLN A 110 -14.72 5.58 -4.98
C GLN A 110 -13.21 5.47 -4.78
N ILE A 111 -12.47 5.22 -5.87
CA ILE A 111 -11.01 5.38 -5.88
C ILE A 111 -10.70 6.76 -6.44
N SER A 112 -9.89 7.54 -5.73
CA SER A 112 -9.42 8.85 -6.20
C SER A 112 -8.47 8.73 -7.40
N ASP A 113 -8.31 9.82 -8.16
CA ASP A 113 -7.38 9.86 -9.30
C ASP A 113 -5.93 9.51 -8.90
N PRO A 114 -5.37 10.02 -7.77
CA PRO A 114 -4.04 9.65 -7.29
C PRO A 114 -3.88 8.16 -6.97
N GLU A 115 -4.83 7.56 -6.25
CA GLU A 115 -4.78 6.14 -5.89
C GLU A 115 -4.92 5.25 -7.12
N MET A 116 -5.80 5.61 -8.06
CA MET A 116 -5.95 4.88 -9.31
C MET A 116 -4.68 4.94 -10.16
N ALA A 117 -4.00 6.09 -10.20
CA ALA A 117 -2.73 6.24 -10.88
C ALA A 117 -1.64 5.36 -10.24
N LEU A 118 -1.57 5.33 -8.91
CA LEU A 118 -0.63 4.49 -8.17
C LEU A 118 -0.91 2.99 -8.35
N LEU A 119 -2.17 2.57 -8.30
CA LEU A 119 -2.58 1.20 -8.54
C LEU A 119 -2.20 0.74 -9.95
N ARG A 120 -2.48 1.55 -10.97
CA ARG A 120 -2.09 1.27 -12.36
C ARG A 120 -0.58 1.13 -12.48
N TYR A 121 0.17 2.05 -11.88
CA TYR A 121 1.63 2.00 -11.88
C TYR A 121 2.19 0.73 -11.25
N MET A 122 1.63 0.33 -10.10
CA MET A 122 2.00 -0.89 -9.39
C MET A 122 1.70 -2.15 -10.23
N MET A 123 0.51 -2.22 -10.83
CA MET A 123 0.10 -3.33 -11.70
C MET A 123 1.00 -3.44 -12.95
N ASP A 124 1.27 -2.31 -13.61
CA ASP A 124 2.13 -2.25 -14.79
C ASP A 124 3.57 -2.67 -14.45
N SER A 125 4.10 -2.21 -13.33
CA SER A 125 5.47 -2.54 -12.86
C SER A 125 5.66 -4.03 -12.55
N TRP A 126 4.57 -4.72 -12.20
CA TRP A 126 4.57 -6.13 -11.83
C TRP A 126 4.01 -7.07 -12.89
N GLU A 127 3.57 -6.53 -14.03
CA GLU A 127 2.88 -7.28 -15.09
C GLU A 127 1.70 -8.10 -14.52
N ILE A 128 0.86 -7.41 -13.73
CA ILE A 128 -0.36 -7.97 -13.13
C ILE A 128 -1.57 -7.37 -13.82
N THR A 129 -2.48 -8.24 -14.23
CA THR A 129 -3.77 -7.86 -14.82
C THR A 129 -4.89 -7.92 -13.79
N LEU A 130 -6.04 -7.30 -14.07
CA LEU A 130 -7.23 -7.48 -13.25
C LEU A 130 -7.69 -8.95 -13.22
N GLU A 131 -7.50 -9.67 -14.33
CA GLU A 131 -7.81 -11.11 -14.41
C GLU A 131 -6.93 -11.94 -13.47
N ASP A 132 -5.64 -11.59 -13.30
CA ASP A 132 -4.78 -12.24 -12.31
C ASP A 132 -5.30 -12.05 -10.88
N ILE A 133 -5.82 -10.86 -10.58
CA ILE A 133 -6.38 -10.52 -9.27
C ILE A 133 -7.68 -11.31 -9.05
N GLU A 134 -8.61 -11.26 -10.01
CA GLU A 134 -9.89 -11.99 -9.94
C GLU A 134 -9.69 -13.50 -9.76
N ASN A 135 -8.73 -14.09 -10.48
CA ASN A 135 -8.46 -15.52 -10.42
C ASN A 135 -7.88 -16.00 -9.08
N GLU A 136 -7.18 -15.12 -8.34
CA GLU A 136 -6.66 -15.46 -7.01
C GLU A 136 -7.79 -15.53 -5.98
N PHE A 137 -8.79 -14.65 -6.08
CA PHE A 137 -9.97 -14.66 -5.22
C PHE A 137 -10.92 -15.83 -5.47
N VAL A 138 -10.99 -16.35 -6.71
CA VAL A 138 -11.80 -17.53 -7.04
C VAL A 138 -11.19 -18.84 -6.50
N ARG A 139 -9.90 -18.84 -6.12
CA ARG A 139 -9.16 -20.02 -5.67
C ARG A 139 -9.07 -20.19 -4.14
N GLN A 140 -9.56 -19.22 -3.36
CA GLN A 140 -9.66 -19.30 -1.90
C GLN A 140 -11.05 -19.75 -1.47
#